data_AF-A0A2I2KU16-F1
#
_entry.id   AF-A0A2I2KU16-F1
#
_cell.length_a   1.000
_cell.length_b   1.000
_cell.length_c   1.000
_cell.angle_alpha   90.00
_cell.angle_beta   90.00
_cell.angle_gamma   90.00
#
_symmetry.space_group_name_H-M   'P 1'
#
loop_
_entity.id
_entity.type
_entity.pdbx_description
1 polymer ?
#
loop_
_entity_poly.entity_id
_entity_poly.type
_entity_poly.pdbx_seq_one_letter_code
_entity_poly.pdbx_strand_id
1 'polypeptide(L)'
;MLALDTSTAACAVALAELTAADPAVAAADGVASPPAVHVWPRGSVVTVDARRHGELLAPSMRTVLDEAQARPSDLAAVVVGAGPGPFTSLRVGMVTAAAFADALEIPVHGVCSLDGIGAATTGLTAVITDARRREVYWARYDGGVRVGEPAVGRPARVAEALRAAGVGAVAGPGLALYPEAFAGFDPVALPAADGDATAPEAGYPRPELLVGLAGPDLLAGRVPRPLAPLYLRRPDAAEPHAPKPVRV
;
A
#
# COMPACT_ATOMS: atom_id res chain seq x y z
N MET A 1 -2.66 5.30 15.06
CA MET A 1 -1.64 5.12 14.00
C MET A 1 -2.11 5.84 12.76
N LEU A 2 -1.25 6.65 12.15
CA LEU A 2 -1.52 7.29 10.86
C LEU A 2 -0.89 6.46 9.74
N ALA A 3 -1.64 6.12 8.70
CA ALA A 3 -1.14 5.39 7.55
C ALA A 3 -1.29 6.18 6.26
N LEU A 4 -0.31 6.09 5.36
CA LEU A 4 -0.37 6.73 4.04
C LEU A 4 0.25 5.89 2.92
N ASP A 5 -0.32 5.97 1.73
CA ASP A 5 0.19 5.31 0.53
C ASP A 5 0.02 6.20 -0.70
N THR A 6 1.11 6.35 -1.46
CA THR A 6 1.17 7.10 -2.72
C THR A 6 1.86 6.28 -3.83
N SER A 7 1.87 4.96 -3.67
CA SER A 7 2.55 4.01 -4.56
C SER A 7 1.77 3.73 -5.85
N THR A 8 0.51 4.14 -5.91
CA THR A 8 -0.37 3.93 -7.07
C THR A 8 -0.84 5.27 -7.65
N ALA A 9 -1.93 5.28 -8.43
CA ALA A 9 -2.59 6.52 -8.83
C ALA A 9 -3.42 7.13 -7.69
N ALA A 10 -3.69 6.37 -6.63
CA ALA A 10 -4.39 6.83 -5.45
C ALA A 10 -3.40 7.44 -4.44
N CYS A 11 -3.79 8.59 -3.91
CA CYS A 11 -3.28 9.13 -2.66
C CYS A 11 -4.22 8.67 -1.55
N ALA A 12 -3.75 7.77 -0.70
CA ALA A 12 -4.55 7.15 0.34
C ALA A 12 -3.98 7.49 1.72
N VAL A 13 -4.85 7.87 2.65
CA VAL A 13 -4.50 8.15 4.05
C VAL A 13 -5.57 7.53 4.95
N ALA A 14 -5.18 6.92 6.07
CA ALA A 14 -6.11 6.49 7.10
C ALA A 14 -5.57 6.75 8.50
N LEU A 15 -6.51 6.93 9.43
CA LEU A 15 -6.26 6.86 10.86
C LEU A 15 -6.86 5.57 11.40
N ALA A 16 -6.10 4.81 12.18
CA ALA A 16 -6.59 3.61 12.83
C ALA A 16 -5.97 3.40 14.22
N GLU A 17 -6.74 2.77 15.11
CA GLU A 17 -6.25 2.23 16.38
C GLU A 17 -5.90 0.76 16.23
N LEU A 18 -5.02 0.27 17.10
CA LEU A 18 -4.48 -1.09 17.03
C LEU A 18 -4.53 -1.72 18.42
N THR A 19 -5.08 -2.93 18.49
CA THR A 19 -5.09 -3.76 19.71
C THR A 19 -4.55 -5.14 19.41
N ALA A 20 -3.98 -5.83 20.40
CA ALA A 20 -3.69 -7.25 20.26
C ALA A 20 -4.99 -8.01 20.03
N ALA A 21 -5.00 -8.98 19.12
CA ALA A 21 -6.18 -9.82 18.94
C ALA A 21 -6.36 -10.72 20.16
N ASP A 22 -7.60 -10.85 20.65
CA ASP A 22 -7.93 -11.85 21.66
C ASP A 22 -7.96 -13.24 21.00
N PRO A 23 -7.06 -14.17 21.38
CA PRO A 23 -7.02 -15.50 20.79
C PRO A 23 -8.33 -16.29 20.98
N ALA A 24 -9.16 -15.95 21.96
CA ALA A 24 -10.45 -16.60 22.20
C ALA A 24 -11.55 -16.16 21.22
N VAL A 25 -11.57 -14.88 20.83
CA VAL A 25 -12.53 -14.35 19.85
C VAL A 25 -12.17 -14.84 18.45
N ALA A 26 -10.88 -14.87 18.14
CA ALA A 26 -10.40 -15.15 16.81
C ALA A 26 -10.53 -16.64 16.39
N ALA A 27 -10.68 -17.55 17.37
CA ALA A 27 -11.04 -18.95 17.14
C ALA A 27 -12.53 -19.17 16.84
N ALA A 28 -13.41 -18.25 17.23
CA ALA A 28 -14.86 -18.35 17.03
C ALA A 28 -15.28 -18.02 15.59
N ASP A 29 -14.51 -17.19 14.88
CA ASP A 29 -14.81 -16.73 13.51
C ASP A 29 -14.32 -17.70 12.41
N GLY A 30 -13.77 -18.87 12.76
CA GLY A 30 -13.38 -19.90 11.81
C GLY A 30 -12.21 -19.52 10.88
N VAL A 31 -11.43 -18.49 11.23
CA VAL A 31 -10.28 -18.03 10.44
C VAL A 31 -9.10 -18.99 10.68
N ALA A 32 -8.53 -19.56 9.61
CA ALA A 32 -7.49 -20.61 9.67
C ALA A 32 -6.17 -20.19 10.36
N SER A 33 -5.93 -18.88 10.50
CA SER A 33 -4.97 -18.30 11.42
C SER A 33 -5.45 -16.90 11.76
N PRO A 34 -5.84 -16.62 13.01
CA PRO A 34 -6.35 -15.31 13.35
C PRO A 34 -5.27 -14.24 13.17
N PRO A 35 -5.65 -13.01 12.78
CA PRO A 35 -4.68 -11.93 12.73
C PRO A 35 -4.12 -11.72 14.14
N ALA A 36 -2.81 -11.54 14.27
CA ALA A 36 -2.18 -11.27 15.57
C ALA A 36 -2.64 -9.94 16.19
N VAL A 37 -3.33 -9.11 15.41
CA VAL A 37 -3.77 -7.75 15.76
C VAL A 37 -5.18 -7.48 15.25
N HIS A 38 -5.92 -6.64 15.96
CA HIS A 38 -7.17 -6.06 15.50
C HIS A 38 -6.95 -4.57 15.17
N VAL A 39 -7.41 -4.15 14.00
CA VAL A 39 -7.32 -2.76 13.52
C VAL A 39 -8.71 -2.14 13.61
N TRP A 40 -8.80 -0.97 14.25
CA TRP A 40 -10.04 -0.20 14.36
C TRP A 40 -9.90 1.07 13.51
N PRO A 41 -10.49 1.11 12.30
CA PRO A 41 -10.46 2.31 11.47
C PRO A 41 -11.17 3.47 12.18
N ARG A 42 -10.54 4.65 12.14
CA ARG A 42 -11.09 5.91 12.65
C ARG A 42 -11.49 6.87 11.54
N GLY A 43 -11.04 6.61 10.31
CA GLY A 43 -11.37 7.36 9.10
C GLY A 43 -10.33 7.12 8.01
N SER A 44 -10.73 7.29 6.75
CA SER A 44 -9.87 7.18 5.58
C SER A 44 -10.22 8.22 4.54
N VAL A 45 -9.23 8.67 3.78
CA VAL A 45 -9.40 9.49 2.59
C VAL A 45 -8.59 8.84 1.47
N VAL A 46 -9.27 8.49 0.37
CA VAL A 46 -8.62 7.94 -0.82
C VAL A 46 -9.02 8.78 -2.03
N THR A 47 -8.05 9.43 -2.66
CA THR A 47 -8.28 10.25 -3.86
C THR A 47 -7.45 9.73 -5.02
N VAL A 48 -8.08 9.41 -6.14
CA VAL A 48 -7.41 8.93 -7.36
C VAL A 48 -7.04 10.10 -8.25
N ASP A 49 -5.83 10.63 -8.07
CA ASP A 49 -5.21 11.58 -9.01
C ASP A 49 -3.68 11.43 -9.00
N ALA A 50 -3.17 10.74 -10.02
CA ALA A 50 -1.75 10.40 -10.11
C ALA A 50 -0.81 11.62 -10.17
N ARG A 51 -1.32 12.81 -10.50
CA ARG A 51 -0.51 14.03 -10.68
C ARG A 51 -0.45 14.90 -9.43
N ARG A 52 -1.35 14.69 -8.47
CA ARG A 52 -1.58 15.64 -7.35
C ARG A 52 -1.22 15.08 -5.98
N HIS A 53 -0.47 13.98 -5.89
CA HIS A 53 -0.04 13.39 -4.62
C HIS A 53 0.56 14.42 -3.64
N GLY A 54 1.44 15.31 -4.11
CA GLY A 54 2.06 16.33 -3.25
C GLY A 54 1.09 17.39 -2.74
N GLU A 55 0.02 17.68 -3.49
CA GLU A 55 -1.02 18.63 -3.09
C GLU A 55 -2.09 17.98 -2.20
N LEU A 56 -2.34 16.68 -2.39
CA LEU A 56 -3.42 15.95 -1.72
C LEU A 56 -3.02 15.41 -0.34
N LEU A 57 -1.77 14.96 -0.19
CA LEU A 57 -1.38 14.17 0.98
C LEU A 57 -1.55 14.91 2.30
N ALA A 58 -0.99 16.13 2.42
CA ALA A 58 -1.10 16.90 3.67
C ALA A 58 -2.55 17.31 4.00
N PRO A 59 -3.38 17.79 3.04
CA PRO A 59 -4.81 17.96 3.27
C PRO A 59 -5.53 16.69 3.73
N SER A 60 -5.29 15.54 3.08
CA SER A 60 -5.91 14.26 3.47
C SER A 60 -5.53 13.85 4.89
N MET A 61 -4.26 14.05 5.29
CA MET A 61 -3.81 13.82 6.67
C MET A 61 -4.56 14.69 7.69
N ARG A 62 -4.78 15.98 7.38
CA ARG A 62 -5.58 16.84 8.27
C ARG A 62 -7.03 16.36 8.34
N THR A 63 -7.65 16.06 7.19
CA THR A 63 -9.03 15.59 7.13
C THR A 63 -9.26 14.38 8.04
N VAL A 64 -8.43 13.33 7.94
CA VAL A 64 -8.63 12.13 8.78
C VAL A 64 -8.39 12.39 10.27
N LEU A 65 -7.53 13.34 10.63
CA LEU A 65 -7.30 13.73 12.02
C LEU A 65 -8.48 14.55 12.57
N ASP A 66 -8.94 15.54 11.79
CA ASP A 66 -10.03 16.43 12.15
C ASP A 66 -11.35 15.65 12.31
N GLU A 67 -11.68 14.75 11.37
CA GLU A 67 -12.89 13.92 11.40
C GLU A 67 -12.88 12.95 12.59
N ALA A 68 -11.71 12.42 12.95
CA ALA A 68 -11.55 11.57 14.12
C ALA A 68 -11.42 12.34 15.44
N GLN A 69 -11.43 13.68 15.39
CA GLN A 69 -11.18 14.58 16.53
C GLN A 69 -9.86 14.28 17.25
N ALA A 70 -8.85 13.84 16.50
CA ALA A 70 -7.53 13.48 17.00
C ALA A 70 -6.52 14.60 16.73
N ARG A 71 -5.55 14.76 17.61
CA ARG A 71 -4.42 15.68 17.41
C ARG A 71 -3.21 14.89 16.91
N PRO A 72 -2.27 15.53 16.19
CA PRO A 72 -1.00 14.91 15.82
C PRO A 72 -0.26 14.28 17.00
N SER A 73 -0.31 14.92 18.18
CA SER A 73 0.29 14.42 19.43
C SER A 73 -0.32 13.14 19.99
N ASP A 74 -1.51 12.76 19.52
CA ASP A 74 -2.20 11.53 19.95
C ASP A 74 -1.74 10.31 19.12
N LEU A 75 -0.91 10.53 18.09
CA LEU A 75 -0.37 9.48 17.24
C LEU A 75 0.82 8.79 17.91
N ALA A 76 0.83 7.45 17.88
CA ALA A 76 1.95 6.65 18.39
C ALA A 76 2.96 6.24 17.31
N ALA A 77 2.56 6.23 16.03
CA ALA A 77 3.43 5.89 14.89
C ALA A 77 2.81 6.33 13.56
N VAL A 78 3.68 6.43 12.55
CA VAL A 78 3.30 6.56 11.13
C VAL A 78 3.60 5.26 10.40
N VAL A 79 2.70 4.82 9.52
CA VAL A 79 2.91 3.68 8.61
C VAL A 79 2.84 4.18 7.18
N VAL A 80 3.77 3.76 6.33
CA VAL A 80 3.83 4.23 4.95
C VAL A 80 4.03 3.09 3.96
N GLY A 81 3.30 3.17 2.85
CA GLY A 81 3.55 2.36 1.66
C GLY A 81 4.94 2.64 1.10
N ALA A 82 5.84 1.66 1.21
CA ALA A 82 7.20 1.71 0.69
C ALA A 82 7.30 1.27 -0.77
N GLY A 83 6.17 1.02 -1.45
CA GLY A 83 6.11 0.57 -2.84
C GLY A 83 5.96 -0.95 -2.97
N PRO A 84 6.09 -1.50 -4.19
CA PRO A 84 6.55 -0.84 -5.40
C PRO A 84 5.58 0.23 -5.93
N GLY A 85 6.12 1.26 -6.58
CA GLY A 85 5.33 2.36 -7.13
C GLY A 85 6.15 3.29 -8.02
N PRO A 86 5.53 4.29 -8.68
CA PRO A 86 6.24 5.33 -9.43
C PRO A 86 7.20 6.11 -8.53
N PHE A 87 8.39 6.40 -9.03
CA PHE A 87 9.49 7.00 -8.26
C PHE A 87 9.12 8.29 -7.54
N THR A 88 8.50 9.24 -8.26
CA THR A 88 8.16 10.56 -7.72
C THR A 88 7.08 10.46 -6.65
N SER A 89 5.96 9.78 -6.92
CA SER A 89 4.85 9.70 -5.97
C SER A 89 5.26 8.91 -4.71
N LEU A 90 6.02 7.83 -4.88
CA LEU A 90 6.53 7.05 -3.75
C LEU A 90 7.40 7.89 -2.82
N ARG A 91 8.32 8.70 -3.37
CA ARG A 91 9.15 9.61 -2.56
C ARG A 91 8.33 10.67 -1.85
N VAL A 92 7.28 11.22 -2.49
CA VAL A 92 6.38 12.19 -1.84
C VAL A 92 5.76 11.60 -0.58
N GLY A 93 5.22 10.37 -0.65
CA GLY A 93 4.64 9.70 0.51
C GLY A 93 5.69 9.41 1.58
N MET A 94 6.79 8.76 1.21
CA MET A 94 7.81 8.34 2.18
C MET A 94 8.52 9.50 2.88
N VAL A 95 8.83 10.58 2.16
CA VAL A 95 9.46 11.78 2.75
C VAL A 95 8.48 12.50 3.66
N THR A 96 7.21 12.64 3.25
CA THR A 96 6.16 13.23 4.09
C THR A 96 5.97 12.42 5.37
N ALA A 97 5.90 11.08 5.28
CA ALA A 97 5.79 10.19 6.42
C ALA A 97 6.96 10.36 7.39
N ALA A 98 8.19 10.34 6.85
CA ALA A 98 9.40 10.48 7.66
C ALA A 98 9.46 11.85 8.35
N ALA A 99 9.22 12.94 7.62
CA ALA A 99 9.25 14.29 8.17
C ALA A 99 8.15 14.52 9.23
N PHE A 100 6.96 13.97 9.01
CA PHE A 100 5.85 14.08 9.96
C PHE A 100 6.12 13.26 11.23
N ALA A 101 6.66 12.05 11.09
CA ALA A 101 7.04 11.21 12.22
C ALA A 101 8.20 11.82 13.03
N ASP A 102 9.21 12.36 12.34
CA ASP A 102 10.37 13.04 12.95
C ASP A 102 9.93 14.27 13.76
N ALA A 103 9.04 15.11 13.21
CA ALA A 103 8.51 16.28 13.90
C ALA A 103 7.70 15.93 15.17
N LEU A 104 7.18 14.70 15.27
CA LEU A 104 6.42 14.19 16.42
C LEU A 104 7.26 13.28 17.32
N GLU A 105 8.52 13.01 16.96
CA GLU A 105 9.40 12.06 17.64
C GLU A 105 8.80 10.65 17.78
N ILE A 106 8.05 10.19 16.77
CA ILE A 106 7.41 8.87 16.72
C ILE A 106 8.02 7.96 15.62
N PRO A 107 7.96 6.63 15.77
CA PRO A 107 8.48 5.72 14.75
C PRO A 107 7.68 5.78 13.44
N VAL A 108 8.39 5.53 12.33
CA VAL A 108 7.81 5.33 10.99
C VAL A 108 8.09 3.92 10.48
N HIS A 109 7.04 3.20 10.06
CA HIS A 109 7.14 1.85 9.51
C HIS A 109 6.87 1.84 8.01
N GLY A 110 7.79 1.29 7.23
CA GLY A 110 7.58 1.04 5.80
C GLY A 110 6.96 -0.34 5.55
N VAL A 111 5.89 -0.40 4.78
CA VAL A 111 5.19 -1.65 4.40
C VAL A 111 5.08 -1.74 2.88
N CYS A 112 5.17 -2.95 2.31
CA CYS A 112 4.97 -3.13 0.88
C CYS A 112 3.53 -2.75 0.50
N SER A 113 3.38 -1.84 -0.46
CA SER A 113 2.08 -1.30 -0.86
C SER A 113 1.16 -2.32 -1.51
N LEU A 114 1.71 -3.35 -2.19
CA LEU A 114 0.89 -4.43 -2.72
C LEU A 114 0.22 -5.24 -1.59
N ASP A 115 0.83 -5.28 -0.40
CA ASP A 115 0.27 -6.02 0.75
C ASP A 115 -0.98 -5.32 1.26
N GLY A 116 -1.08 -3.99 1.11
CA GLY A 116 -2.29 -3.22 1.42
C GLY A 116 -3.50 -3.54 0.51
N ILE A 117 -3.30 -4.33 -0.54
CA ILE A 117 -4.35 -4.94 -1.37
C ILE A 117 -4.44 -6.43 -1.04
N GLY A 118 -3.28 -7.10 -1.02
CA GLY A 118 -3.16 -8.54 -0.88
C GLY A 118 -3.67 -9.08 0.45
N ALA A 119 -3.52 -8.34 1.55
CA ALA A 119 -3.98 -8.75 2.87
C ALA A 119 -5.49 -8.97 2.97
N ALA A 120 -6.29 -8.39 2.07
CA ALA A 120 -7.73 -8.61 1.98
C ALA A 120 -8.14 -9.72 1.00
N THR A 121 -7.17 -10.40 0.37
CA THR A 121 -7.43 -11.50 -0.56
C THR A 121 -7.56 -12.83 0.16
N THR A 122 -8.28 -13.78 -0.46
CA THR A 122 -8.41 -15.15 0.03
C THR A 122 -7.86 -16.13 -1.00
N GLY A 123 -7.49 -17.33 -0.56
CA GLY A 123 -6.88 -18.35 -1.40
C GLY A 123 -5.65 -17.84 -2.16
N LEU A 124 -5.30 -18.53 -3.25
CA LEU A 124 -4.17 -18.17 -4.11
C LEU A 124 -4.56 -17.06 -5.10
N THR A 125 -4.17 -15.83 -4.80
CA THR A 125 -4.51 -14.61 -5.56
C THR A 125 -3.26 -13.83 -5.94
N ALA A 126 -3.23 -13.18 -7.12
CA ALA A 126 -2.21 -12.19 -7.44
C ALA A 126 -2.74 -10.76 -7.31
N VAL A 127 -1.93 -9.84 -6.78
CA VAL A 127 -2.21 -8.41 -6.85
C VAL A 127 -1.42 -7.81 -8.00
N ILE A 128 -2.06 -6.98 -8.82
CA ILE A 128 -1.41 -6.25 -9.91
C ILE A 128 -1.73 -4.75 -9.88
N THR A 129 -0.70 -3.91 -10.02
CA THR A 129 -0.82 -2.45 -10.11
C THR A 129 0.01 -1.90 -11.29
N ASP A 130 -0.27 -0.67 -11.71
CA ASP A 130 0.43 -0.02 -12.82
C ASP A 130 1.90 0.26 -12.48
N ALA A 131 2.84 -0.34 -13.23
CA ALA A 131 4.26 -0.01 -13.15
C ALA A 131 4.70 1.06 -14.17
N ARG A 132 3.73 1.66 -14.88
CA ARG A 132 3.93 2.48 -16.08
C ARG A 132 4.61 1.68 -17.18
N ARG A 133 4.89 2.34 -18.32
CA ARG A 133 5.64 1.78 -19.45
C ARG A 133 5.15 0.41 -19.95
N ARG A 134 3.83 0.17 -19.91
CA ARG A 134 3.20 -1.09 -20.35
C ARG A 134 3.66 -2.29 -19.51
N GLU A 135 3.91 -2.07 -18.23
CA GLU A 135 4.30 -3.08 -17.24
C GLU A 135 3.36 -3.01 -16.03
N VAL A 136 3.36 -4.09 -15.24
CA VAL A 136 2.67 -4.17 -13.95
C VAL A 136 3.65 -4.50 -12.84
N TYR A 137 3.42 -3.92 -11.68
CA TYR A 137 3.96 -4.44 -10.43
C TYR A 137 3.03 -5.53 -9.94
N TRP A 138 3.60 -6.63 -9.43
CA TRP A 138 2.79 -7.76 -9.01
C TRP A 138 3.43 -8.56 -7.89
N ALA A 139 2.58 -9.21 -7.10
CA ALA A 139 2.96 -10.19 -6.09
C ALA A 139 1.83 -11.22 -5.95
N ARG A 140 2.16 -12.41 -5.44
CA ARG A 140 1.19 -13.47 -5.14
C ARG A 140 0.90 -13.50 -3.65
N TYR A 141 -0.30 -13.92 -3.30
CA TYR A 141 -0.79 -14.07 -1.95
C TYR A 141 -1.49 -15.40 -1.81
N ASP A 142 -1.35 -16.03 -0.65
CA ASP A 142 -2.12 -17.19 -0.25
C ASP A 142 -2.81 -16.86 1.08
N GLY A 143 -4.14 -16.79 1.06
CA GLY A 143 -4.93 -16.44 2.26
C GLY A 143 -4.54 -15.08 2.86
N GLY A 144 -4.21 -14.10 2.02
CA GLY A 144 -3.80 -12.77 2.46
C GLY A 144 -2.31 -12.61 2.79
N VAL A 145 -1.53 -13.69 2.77
CA VAL A 145 -0.09 -13.66 3.08
C VAL A 145 0.73 -13.67 1.80
N ARG A 146 1.68 -12.73 1.64
CA ARG A 146 2.51 -12.62 0.44
C ARG A 146 3.39 -13.86 0.25
N VAL A 147 3.37 -14.42 -0.97
CA VAL A 147 4.19 -15.56 -1.39
C VAL A 147 5.29 -15.11 -2.35
N GLY A 148 6.51 -15.05 -1.83
CA GLY A 148 7.69 -14.57 -2.56
C GLY A 148 7.81 -13.05 -2.59
N GLU A 149 8.74 -12.56 -3.42
CA GLU A 149 9.01 -11.13 -3.53
C GLU A 149 8.12 -10.46 -4.60
N PRO A 150 7.74 -9.19 -4.38
CA PRO A 150 7.18 -8.35 -5.42
C PRO A 150 8.08 -8.26 -6.66
N ALA A 151 7.48 -8.27 -7.84
CA ALA A 151 8.18 -8.20 -9.11
C ALA A 151 7.54 -7.20 -10.07
N VAL A 152 8.24 -6.89 -11.16
CA VAL A 152 7.76 -6.05 -12.26
C VAL A 152 7.89 -6.80 -13.58
N GLY A 153 6.92 -6.65 -14.48
CA GLY A 153 7.01 -7.28 -15.79
C GLY A 153 5.92 -6.86 -16.76
N ARG A 154 6.07 -7.27 -18.02
CA ARG A 154 5.05 -7.05 -19.05
C ARG A 154 3.81 -7.89 -18.76
N PRO A 155 2.58 -7.34 -18.90
CA PRO A 155 1.34 -8.02 -18.54
C PRO A 155 1.21 -9.44 -19.08
N ALA A 156 1.50 -9.67 -20.36
CA ALA A 156 1.39 -11.00 -20.97
C ALA A 156 2.35 -12.04 -20.34
N ARG A 157 3.57 -11.64 -19.98
CA ARG A 157 4.55 -12.51 -19.32
C ARG A 157 4.20 -12.76 -17.86
N VAL A 158 3.66 -11.74 -17.18
CA VAL A 158 3.14 -11.90 -15.83
C VAL A 158 1.97 -12.87 -15.83
N ALA A 159 1.02 -12.72 -16.75
CA ALA A 159 -0.11 -13.63 -16.90
C ALA A 159 0.32 -15.09 -17.20
N GLU A 160 1.34 -15.29 -18.04
CA GLU A 160 1.94 -16.61 -18.28
C GLU A 160 2.53 -17.22 -16.99
N ALA A 161 3.32 -16.43 -16.25
CA ALA A 161 3.93 -16.87 -14.99
C ALA A 161 2.88 -17.19 -13.90
N LEU A 162 1.81 -16.39 -13.82
CA LEU A 162 0.72 -16.61 -12.88
C LEU A 162 -0.03 -17.92 -13.18
N ARG A 163 -0.35 -18.19 -14.46
CA ARG A 163 -0.97 -19.46 -14.86
C ARG A 163 -0.08 -20.67 -14.56
N ALA A 164 1.22 -20.56 -14.87
CA ALA A 164 2.19 -21.61 -14.56
C ALA A 164 2.31 -21.88 -13.05
N ALA A 165 2.08 -20.85 -12.22
CA ALA A 165 2.05 -20.96 -10.77
C ALA A 165 0.68 -21.39 -10.20
N GLY A 166 -0.31 -21.73 -11.05
CA GLY A 166 -1.64 -22.15 -10.64
C GLY A 166 -2.52 -21.03 -10.07
N VAL A 167 -2.16 -19.76 -10.28
CA VAL A 167 -2.96 -18.62 -9.81
C VAL A 167 -4.13 -18.43 -10.78
N GLY A 168 -5.35 -18.57 -10.30
CA GLY A 168 -6.58 -18.33 -11.06
C GLY A 168 -7.20 -16.95 -10.81
N ALA A 169 -6.93 -16.34 -9.65
CA ALA A 169 -7.57 -15.12 -9.20
C ALA A 169 -6.61 -13.92 -9.19
N VAL A 170 -7.10 -12.73 -9.56
CA VAL A 170 -6.30 -11.50 -9.61
C VAL A 170 -7.07 -10.34 -8.98
N ALA A 171 -6.38 -9.49 -8.23
CA ALA A 171 -6.88 -8.26 -7.62
C ALA A 171 -6.07 -7.04 -8.09
N GLY A 172 -6.63 -5.85 -7.93
CA GLY A 172 -5.92 -4.58 -8.09
C GLY A 172 -6.16 -3.86 -9.41
N PRO A 173 -5.81 -2.55 -9.48
CA PRO A 173 -6.13 -1.67 -10.60
C PRO A 173 -5.45 -2.06 -11.92
N GLY A 174 -4.41 -2.90 -11.89
CA GLY A 174 -3.74 -3.38 -13.10
C GLY A 174 -4.64 -4.21 -14.01
N LEU A 175 -5.72 -4.82 -13.48
CA LEU A 175 -6.68 -5.60 -14.27
C LEU A 175 -7.39 -4.74 -15.31
N ALA A 176 -7.87 -3.57 -14.90
CA ALA A 176 -8.57 -2.63 -15.78
C ALA A 176 -7.65 -2.04 -16.87
N LEU A 177 -6.35 -1.98 -16.61
CA LEU A 177 -5.37 -1.42 -17.56
C LEU A 177 -4.96 -2.43 -18.65
N TYR A 178 -5.02 -3.73 -18.36
CA TYR A 178 -4.56 -4.78 -19.27
C TYR A 178 -5.56 -5.95 -19.37
N PRO A 179 -6.84 -5.71 -19.70
CA PRO A 179 -7.90 -6.71 -19.66
C PRO A 179 -7.62 -7.92 -20.57
N GLU A 180 -7.01 -7.70 -21.73
CA GLU A 180 -6.66 -8.77 -22.67
C GLU A 180 -5.58 -9.72 -22.12
N ALA A 181 -4.57 -9.17 -21.44
CA ALA A 181 -3.47 -9.98 -20.90
C ALA A 181 -3.94 -10.91 -19.77
N PHE A 182 -4.86 -10.42 -18.95
CA PHE A 182 -5.44 -11.12 -17.81
C PHE A 182 -6.80 -11.74 -18.11
N ALA A 183 -7.13 -11.97 -19.39
CA ALA A 183 -8.32 -12.71 -19.77
C ALA A 183 -8.27 -14.15 -19.20
N GLY A 184 -9.39 -14.59 -18.62
CA GLY A 184 -9.52 -15.91 -18.00
C GLY A 184 -8.98 -16.03 -16.57
N PHE A 185 -8.59 -14.92 -15.95
CA PHE A 185 -8.43 -14.86 -14.50
C PHE A 185 -9.73 -14.38 -13.85
N ASP A 186 -10.04 -14.90 -12.67
CA ASP A 186 -11.18 -14.46 -11.86
C ASP A 186 -10.82 -13.12 -11.17
N PRO A 187 -11.56 -12.03 -11.45
CA PRO A 187 -11.32 -10.76 -10.78
C PRO A 187 -11.81 -10.82 -9.33
N VAL A 188 -10.93 -10.45 -8.40
CA VAL A 188 -11.24 -10.35 -6.98
C VAL A 188 -11.60 -8.90 -6.67
N ALA A 189 -12.88 -8.66 -6.36
CA ALA A 189 -13.33 -7.41 -5.78
C ALA A 189 -12.97 -7.36 -4.30
N LEU A 190 -12.38 -6.25 -3.85
CA LEU A 190 -12.05 -6.08 -2.44
C LEU A 190 -13.24 -5.47 -1.67
N PRO A 191 -13.53 -5.92 -0.43
CA PRO A 191 -14.79 -5.67 0.27
C PRO A 191 -15.29 -4.24 0.63
N ALA A 192 -14.96 -3.11 -0.01
CA ALA A 192 -15.10 -1.76 0.61
C ALA A 192 -14.52 -1.65 2.05
N ALA A 193 -14.22 -0.45 2.53
CA ALA A 193 -13.87 -0.26 3.95
C ALA A 193 -15.16 -0.09 4.76
N ASP A 194 -15.25 -0.71 5.93
CA ASP A 194 -16.41 -0.51 6.81
C ASP A 194 -16.55 0.99 7.15
N GLY A 195 -17.68 1.57 6.79
CA GLY A 195 -18.03 2.96 7.13
C GLY A 195 -17.68 4.04 6.11
N ASP A 196 -17.12 3.71 4.93
CA ASP A 196 -16.76 4.71 3.92
C ASP A 196 -17.39 4.43 2.55
N ALA A 197 -18.48 5.14 2.24
CA ALA A 197 -19.15 5.15 0.94
C ALA A 197 -18.36 5.90 -0.15
N THR A 198 -17.16 6.42 0.16
CA THR A 198 -16.28 7.16 -0.77
C THR A 198 -14.98 6.42 -1.11
N ALA A 199 -14.74 5.24 -0.53
CA ALA A 199 -13.64 4.38 -0.96
C ALA A 199 -13.82 4.05 -2.46
N PRO A 200 -12.88 4.42 -3.35
CA PRO A 200 -13.05 4.14 -4.76
C PRO A 200 -13.19 2.62 -4.95
N GLU A 201 -14.20 2.21 -5.73
CA GLU A 201 -14.44 0.83 -6.18
C GLU A 201 -13.23 0.16 -6.86
N ALA A 202 -12.18 0.95 -7.14
CA ALA A 202 -10.94 0.50 -7.73
C ALA A 202 -10.01 -0.04 -6.64
N GLY A 203 -9.66 -1.33 -6.70
CA GLY A 203 -8.84 -2.08 -5.74
C GLY A 203 -7.41 -1.55 -5.49
N TYR A 204 -7.28 -0.27 -5.12
CA TYR A 204 -6.07 0.41 -4.68
C TYR A 204 -5.71 -0.01 -3.24
N PRO A 205 -4.46 0.25 -2.79
CA PRO A 205 -4.03 -0.08 -1.44
C PRO A 205 -4.92 0.57 -0.39
N ARG A 206 -5.28 -0.22 0.63
CA ARG A 206 -6.00 0.24 1.81
C ARG A 206 -5.01 0.64 2.90
N PRO A 207 -4.91 1.93 3.24
CA PRO A 207 -3.91 2.41 4.20
C PRO A 207 -4.11 1.81 5.61
N GLU A 208 -5.34 1.53 6.03
CA GLU A 208 -5.65 0.85 7.29
C GLU A 208 -5.09 -0.59 7.37
N LEU A 209 -5.03 -1.30 6.24
CA LEU A 209 -4.41 -2.63 6.21
C LEU A 209 -2.90 -2.55 6.39
N LEU A 210 -2.26 -1.46 5.97
CA LEU A 210 -0.83 -1.24 6.25
C LEU A 210 -0.58 -1.15 7.76
N VAL A 211 -1.51 -0.54 8.53
CA VAL A 211 -1.43 -0.53 10.01
C VAL A 211 -1.47 -1.94 10.57
N GLY A 212 -2.38 -2.79 10.08
CA GLY A 212 -2.46 -4.19 10.50
C GLY A 212 -1.17 -4.97 10.20
N LEU A 213 -0.59 -4.75 9.02
CA LEU A 213 0.67 -5.39 8.59
C LEU A 213 1.88 -4.95 9.42
N ALA A 214 1.95 -3.68 9.81
CA ALA A 214 2.95 -3.17 10.76
C ALA A 214 2.62 -3.52 12.23
N GLY A 215 1.39 -3.96 12.49
CA GLY A 215 0.81 -4.09 13.82
C GLY A 215 1.60 -4.96 14.80
N PRO A 216 2.08 -6.15 14.39
CA PRO A 216 2.91 -6.99 15.27
C PRO A 216 4.20 -6.29 15.73
N ASP A 217 4.82 -5.47 14.88
CA ASP A 217 6.03 -4.71 15.24
C ASP A 217 5.69 -3.54 16.16
N LEU A 218 4.60 -2.83 15.85
CA LEU A 218 4.09 -1.71 16.64
C LEU A 218 3.74 -2.12 18.07
N LEU A 219 2.95 -3.18 18.26
CA LEU A 219 2.55 -3.65 19.59
C LEU A 219 3.72 -4.20 20.40
N ALA A 220 4.73 -4.75 19.73
CA ALA A 220 5.93 -5.26 20.40
C ALA A 220 6.99 -4.17 20.65
N GLY A 221 6.74 -2.93 20.26
CA GLY A 221 7.71 -1.83 20.38
C GLY A 221 9.00 -2.06 19.59
N ARG A 222 8.95 -2.82 18.49
CA ARG A 222 10.14 -3.10 17.69
C ARG A 222 10.56 -1.85 16.92
N VAL A 223 11.84 -1.51 17.02
CA VAL A 223 12.43 -0.40 16.27
C VAL A 223 12.31 -0.68 14.77
N PRO A 224 11.70 0.23 13.98
CA PRO A 224 11.60 0.06 12.54
C PRO A 224 12.98 -0.03 11.88
N ARG A 225 13.07 -0.78 10.79
CA ARG A 225 14.23 -0.70 9.90
C ARG A 225 14.27 0.69 9.25
N PRO A 226 15.46 1.16 8.80
CA PRO A 226 15.56 2.40 8.03
C PRO A 226 14.58 2.41 6.87
N LEU A 227 13.84 3.51 6.73
CA LEU A 227 12.82 3.64 5.71
C LEU A 227 13.46 3.62 4.31
N ALA A 228 13.27 2.54 3.57
CA ALA A 228 13.88 2.31 2.26
C ALA A 228 12.80 2.02 1.21
N PRO A 229 12.82 2.71 0.05
CA PRO A 229 11.85 2.49 -1.01
C PRO A 229 12.08 1.14 -1.71
N LEU A 230 11.00 0.41 -1.98
CA LEU A 230 11.00 -0.83 -2.76
C LEU A 230 11.03 -0.50 -4.26
N TYR A 231 12.19 -0.09 -4.74
CA TYR A 231 12.43 0.16 -6.17
C TYR A 231 12.69 -1.15 -6.91
N LEU A 232 11.66 -1.66 -7.59
CA LEU A 232 11.81 -2.80 -8.51
C LEU A 232 12.30 -2.39 -9.89
N ARG A 233 12.42 -1.08 -10.13
CA ARG A 233 12.99 -0.48 -11.33
C ARG A 233 14.01 0.57 -10.94
N ARG A 234 15.08 0.70 -11.73
CA ARG A 234 15.93 1.90 -11.65
C ARG A 234 15.10 3.13 -12.05
N PRO A 235 15.28 4.29 -11.37
CA PRO A 235 14.59 5.52 -11.74
C PRO A 235 14.96 5.96 -13.16
N ASP A 236 14.02 6.59 -13.84
CA ASP A 236 14.21 7.12 -15.19
C ASP A 236 14.95 8.46 -15.24
N ALA A 237 15.41 8.95 -14.08
CA ALA A 237 16.22 10.15 -14.01
C ALA A 237 17.51 9.91 -14.81
N ALA A 238 17.63 10.60 -15.94
CA ALA A 238 18.88 10.67 -16.67
C ALA A 238 19.94 11.31 -15.75
N GLU A 239 21.16 10.77 -15.74
CA GLU A 239 22.28 11.45 -15.11
C GLU A 239 22.40 12.86 -15.70
N PRO A 240 22.56 13.91 -14.87
CA PRO A 240 22.75 15.27 -15.36
C PRO A 240 23.89 15.26 -16.38
N HIS A 241 23.59 15.66 -17.62
CA HIS A 241 24.64 15.77 -18.63
C HIS A 241 25.64 16.83 -18.17
N ALA A 242 26.92 16.59 -18.44
CA ALA A 242 27.97 17.55 -18.12
C ALA A 242 27.58 18.95 -18.64
N PRO A 243 27.77 20.02 -17.83
CA PRO A 243 27.44 21.37 -18.25
C PRO A 243 28.08 21.68 -19.60
N LYS A 244 27.31 22.25 -20.54
CA LYS A 244 27.87 22.70 -21.82
C LYS A 244 28.97 23.74 -21.52
N PRO A 245 30.19 23.59 -22.06
CA PRO A 245 31.23 24.58 -21.86
C PRO A 245 30.78 25.91 -22.47
N VAL A 246 30.70 26.95 -21.63
CA VAL A 246 30.52 28.33 -22.09
C VAL A 246 31.83 28.74 -22.73
N ARG A 247 31.82 29.04 -24.04
CA ARG A 247 32.96 29.69 -24.68
C ARG A 247 33.02 31.12 -24.18
N VAL A 248 34.10 31.45 -23.47
CA VAL A 248 34.49 32.82 -23.11
C VAL A 248 35.20 33.43 -24.31
#